data_AF-A0A026VWY2-F1
#
_entry.id   AF-A0A026VWY2-F1
#
_cell.length_a   1.000
_cell.length_b   1.000
_cell.length_c   1.000
_cell.angle_alpha   90.00
_cell.angle_beta   90.00
_cell.angle_gamma   90.00
#
_symmetry.space_group_name_H-M   'P 1'
#
loop_
_entity.id
_entity.type
_entity.pdbx_description
1 polymer ?
#
loop_
_entity_poly.entity_id
_entity_poly.type
_entity_poly.pdbx_seq_one_letter_code
_entity_poly.pdbx_strand_id
1 'polypeptide(L)'
;MLRAADIDPDFIKNIVTADETWCFQYEPLTKRQKKIRVNQDLATVLFDSKGIFHEKFIREDQTVNADYYLSVLNCLWNRILRV
;
A
#
# COMPACT_ATOMS: atom_id res chain seq x y z
N MET A 1 1.74 16.13 17.23
CA MET A 1 2.21 14.75 17.04
C MET A 1 3.19 14.31 18.12
N LEU A 2 4.38 14.92 18.24
CA LEU A 2 5.38 14.48 19.24
C LEU A 2 4.84 14.48 20.69
N ARG A 3 4.16 15.55 21.12
CA ARG A 3 3.52 15.59 22.44
C ARG A 3 2.43 14.53 22.65
N ALA A 4 1.71 14.15 21.59
CA ALA A 4 0.71 13.09 21.70
C ALA A 4 1.37 11.72 21.82
N ALA A 5 2.50 11.51 21.15
CA ALA A 5 3.34 10.33 21.29
C ALA A 5 3.94 10.20 22.69
N ASP A 6 4.29 11.32 23.33
CA ASP A 6 4.83 11.31 24.70
C ASP A 6 3.75 11.03 25.77
N ILE A 7 2.48 11.30 25.46
CA ILE A 7 1.36 11.18 26.41
C ILE A 7 0.67 9.82 26.30
N ASP A 8 0.50 9.31 25.08
CA ASP A 8 -0.23 8.07 24.81
C ASP A 8 0.74 6.91 24.50
N PRO A 9 0.87 5.90 25.40
CA PRO A 9 1.74 4.75 25.16
C PRO A 9 1.27 3.88 23.98
N ASP A 10 0.01 3.99 23.56
CA ASP A 10 -0.55 3.30 22.39
C ASP A 10 -0.56 4.17 21.13
N PHE A 11 0.04 5.37 21.16
CA PHE A 11 0.05 6.31 20.03
C PHE A 11 0.46 5.64 18.71
N ILE A 12 1.58 4.90 18.70
CA ILE A 12 2.09 4.20 17.51
C ILE A 12 1.12 3.12 17.02
N LYS A 13 0.39 2.45 17.92
CA LYS A 13 -0.53 1.36 17.55
C LYS A 13 -1.75 1.87 16.77
N ASN A 14 -2.13 3.12 17.01
CA ASN A 14 -3.27 3.79 16.40
C ASN A 14 -2.92 4.51 15.10
N ILE A 15 -1.63 4.55 14.72
CA ILE A 15 -1.22 5.09 13.43
C ILE A 15 -1.62 4.12 12.33
N VAL A 16 -2.30 4.66 11.34
CA VAL A 16 -2.51 4.01 10.05
C VAL A 16 -1.61 4.69 9.03
N THR A 17 -0.89 3.91 8.24
CA THR A 17 0.02 4.40 7.21
C THR A 17 -0.24 3.73 5.86
N ALA A 18 0.31 4.31 4.81
CA ALA A 18 0.20 3.83 3.45
C ALA A 18 1.54 4.00 2.72
N ASP A 19 1.82 3.10 1.78
CA ASP A 19 2.97 3.21 0.88
C ASP A 19 2.65 2.68 -0.51
N GLU A 20 3.41 3.15 -1.50
CA GLU A 20 3.30 2.74 -2.90
C GLU A 20 4.64 2.17 -3.38
N THR A 21 4.64 0.93 -3.87
CA THR A 21 5.86 0.24 -4.29
C THR A 21 5.73 -0.40 -5.66
N TRP A 22 6.81 -0.37 -6.44
CA TRP A 22 6.85 -1.01 -7.76
C TRP A 22 7.12 -2.50 -7.62
N CYS A 23 6.19 -3.30 -8.13
CA CYS A 23 6.28 -4.76 -8.17
C CYS A 23 6.64 -5.20 -9.59
N PHE A 24 7.75 -5.94 -9.70
CA PHE A 24 8.22 -6.47 -10.98
C PHE A 24 7.88 -7.95 -11.07
N GLN A 25 7.07 -8.33 -12.05
CA GLN A 25 6.90 -9.73 -12.38
C GLN A 25 8.08 -10.19 -13.25
N TYR A 26 8.72 -11.28 -12.84
CA TYR A 26 9.77 -11.92 -13.61
C TYR A 26 9.28 -13.30 -14.05
N GLU A 27 9.18 -13.51 -15.36
CA GLU A 27 9.06 -14.86 -15.90
C GLU A 27 10.45 -15.50 -15.99
N PRO A 28 10.68 -16.66 -15.35
CA PRO A 28 11.93 -17.37 -15.47
C PRO A 28 12.01 -18.02 -16.86
N LEU A 29 12.55 -17.31 -17.85
CA LEU A 29 12.90 -17.91 -19.13
C LEU A 29 14.18 -18.75 -18.96
N THR A 30 14.12 -19.96 -19.49
CA THR A 30 15.06 -21.08 -19.34
C THR A 30 16.55 -20.69 -19.25
N LYS A 31 17.17 -21.08 -18.12
CA LYS A 31 18.59 -21.29 -17.72
C LYS A 31 19.76 -20.52 -18.38
N ARG A 32 19.61 -19.64 -19.36
CA ARG A 32 20.77 -18.98 -20.00
C ARG A 32 20.60 -17.57 -20.53
N GLN A 33 19.43 -16.93 -20.46
CA GLN A 33 19.31 -15.55 -20.95
C GLN A 33 18.47 -14.63 -20.06
N LYS A 34 18.97 -13.39 -19.98
CA LYS A 34 18.44 -12.13 -19.42
C LYS A 34 17.05 -12.21 -18.77
N LYS A 35 16.97 -11.77 -17.51
CA LYS A 35 15.70 -11.42 -16.84
C LYS A 35 14.97 -10.39 -17.71
N ILE A 36 13.93 -10.82 -18.42
CA ILE A 36 13.03 -9.93 -19.14
C ILE A 36 12.02 -9.41 -18.10
N ARG A 37 11.93 -8.09 -17.95
CA ARG A 37 10.84 -7.46 -17.20
C ARG A 37 9.57 -7.60 -18.04
N VAL A 38 8.60 -8.37 -17.56
CA VAL A 38 7.36 -8.65 -18.30
C VAL A 38 6.26 -7.66 -17.94
N ASN A 39 6.06 -7.38 -16.66
CA ASN A 39 5.07 -6.41 -16.16
C ASN A 39 5.65 -5.62 -14.98
N GLN A 40 5.29 -4.34 -14.89
CA GLN A 40 5.58 -3.44 -13.78
C GLN A 40 4.26 -2.88 -13.22
N ASP A 41 3.80 -3.47 -12.12
CA ASP A 41 2.59 -3.00 -11.44
C ASP A 41 2.97 -2.10 -10.25
N LEU A 42 2.18 -1.05 -9.98
CA LEU A 42 2.31 -0.27 -8.76
C LEU A 42 1.38 -0.86 -7.70
N ALA A 43 1.93 -1.28 -6.57
CA ALA A 43 1.14 -1.75 -5.43
C ALA A 43 0.96 -0.62 -4.43
N THR A 44 -0.30 -0.31 -4.09
CA THR A 44 -0.64 0.53 -2.94
C THR A 44 -1.01 -0.36 -1.76
N VAL A 45 -0.35 -0.16 -0.62
CA VAL A 45 -0.61 -0.93 0.60
C VAL A 45 -0.98 0.03 1.73
N LEU A 46 -2.03 -0.29 2.49
CA LEU A 46 -2.34 0.37 3.77
C LEU A 46 -2.31 -0.64 4.90
N PHE A 47 -1.66 -0.23 6.00
CA PHE A 47 -1.47 -1.07 7.17
C PHE A 47 -1.46 -0.26 8.46
N ASP A 48 -1.84 -0.95 9.53
CA ASP A 48 -1.75 -0.47 10.91
C ASP A 48 -0.87 -1.44 11.73
N SER A 49 -0.79 -1.24 13.04
CA SER A 49 -0.02 -2.13 13.93
C SER A 49 -0.53 -3.58 13.99
N LYS A 50 -1.75 -3.86 13.49
CA LYS A 50 -2.36 -5.20 13.42
C LYS A 50 -2.12 -5.88 12.07
N GLY A 51 -1.71 -5.13 11.04
CA GLY A 51 -1.31 -5.64 9.75
C GLY A 51 -1.93 -4.89 8.57
N ILE A 52 -1.83 -5.51 7.39
CA ILE A 52 -2.35 -4.96 6.12
C ILE A 52 -3.86 -5.15 6.06
N PHE A 53 -4.58 -4.09 5.72
CA PHE A 53 -6.04 -4.14 5.54
C PHE A 53 -6.50 -3.63 4.16
N HIS A 54 -5.59 -3.09 3.36
CA HIS A 54 -5.83 -2.77 1.97
C HIS A 54 -4.57 -3.03 1.15
N GLU A 55 -4.74 -3.75 0.05
CA GLU A 55 -3.70 -4.02 -0.94
C GLU A 55 -4.36 -3.93 -2.31
N LYS A 56 -3.80 -3.11 -3.19
CA LYS A 56 -4.30 -2.96 -4.56
C LYS A 56 -3.15 -2.82 -5.54
N PHE A 57 -3.18 -3.67 -6.56
CA PHE A 57 -2.28 -3.58 -7.70
C PHE A 57 -2.91 -2.68 -8.77
N ILE A 58 -2.17 -1.66 -9.16
CA ILE A 58 -2.48 -0.77 -10.27
C ILE A 58 -1.65 -1.27 -11.45
N ARG A 59 -2.36 -1.78 -12.46
CA ARG A 59 -1.77 -2.23 -13.71
C ARG A 59 -1.28 -1.04 -14.52
N GLU A 60 -0.33 -1.28 -15.42
CA GLU A 60 0.26 -0.25 -16.29
C GLU A 60 -0.75 0.56 -17.12
N ASP A 61 -1.95 0.02 -17.36
CA ASP A 61 -3.05 0.68 -18.08
C ASP A 61 -3.93 1.57 -17.20
N GLN A 62 -3.68 1.62 -15.89
CA GLN A 62 -4.43 2.39 -14.89
C GLN A 62 -3.54 3.51 -14.33
N THR A 63 -4.03 4.75 -14.34
CA THR A 63 -3.34 5.88 -13.69
C THR A 63 -3.84 6.08 -12.26
N VAL A 64 -2.90 6.35 -11.35
CA VAL A 64 -3.23 6.87 -10.01
C VAL A 64 -3.83 8.26 -10.20
N ASN A 65 -5.16 8.34 -10.21
CA ASN A 65 -5.90 9.59 -10.33
C ASN A 65 -6.52 10.00 -8.99
N ALA A 66 -7.14 11.17 -8.95
CA ALA A 66 -7.79 11.67 -7.73
C ALA A 66 -8.91 10.72 -7.25
N ASP A 67 -9.66 10.12 -8.18
CA ASP A 67 -10.75 9.19 -7.85
C ASP A 67 -10.22 7.89 -7.20
N TYR A 68 -9.08 7.41 -7.66
CA TYR A 68 -8.36 6.29 -7.07
C TYR A 68 -7.97 6.63 -5.62
N TYR A 69 -7.37 7.79 -5.39
CA TYR A 69 -7.03 8.23 -4.03
C TYR A 69 -8.26 8.40 -3.14
N LEU A 70 -9.38 8.90 -3.67
CA LEU A 70 -10.64 8.96 -2.93
C LEU A 70 -11.12 7.55 -2.52
N SER A 71 -10.97 6.55 -3.39
CA SER A 71 -11.32 5.16 -3.04
C SER A 71 -10.44 4.62 -1.91
N VAL A 72 -9.14 4.95 -1.90
CA VAL A 72 -8.19 4.58 -0.84
C VAL A 72 -8.55 5.26 0.48
N LEU A 73 -8.85 6.56 0.45
CA LEU A 73 -9.25 7.34 1.62
C LEU A 73 -10.58 6.84 2.22
N ASN A 74 -11.54 6.43 1.38
CA ASN A 74 -12.78 5.83 1.85
C ASN A 74 -12.55 4.48 2.53
N CYS A 75 -11.63 3.65 2.03
CA CYS A 75 -11.23 2.42 2.71
C CYS A 75 -10.60 2.71 4.09
N LEU A 76 -9.73 3.72 4.17
CA LEU A 76 -9.15 4.18 5.42
C LEU A 76 -10.23 4.66 6.41
N TRP A 77 -11.18 5.47 5.94
CA TRP A 77 -12.27 6.00 6.75
C TRP A 77 -13.13 4.89 7.36
N ASN A 78 -13.47 3.87 6.57
CA ASN A 78 -14.23 2.70 7.05
C ASN A 78 -13.48 1.88 8.10
N ARG A 79 -12.14 1.91 8.10
CA ARG A 79 -11.32 1.25 9.12
C ARG A 79 -11.31 2.04 10.42
N ILE A 80 -11.17 3.36 10.34
CA ILE A 80 -11.16 4.26 11.51
C ILE A 80 -12.54 4.26 12.19
N LEU A 81 -13.63 4.29 11.43
CA LEU A 81 -15.00 4.25 11.99
C LEU A 81 -15.39 2.89 12.61
N ARG A 82 -14.59 1.84 12.39
CA ARG A 82 -14.83 0.50 12.95
C ARG A 82 -14.16 0.30 14.32
N VAL A 83 -13.39 1.28 14.78
CA VAL A 83 -12.77 1.36 16.11
C VAL A 83 -13.60 2.30 16.97
#